data_AF-A0A1C4X4S7-F1
#
_entry.id   AF-A0A1C4X4S7-F1
#
_cell.length_a   1.000
_cell.length_b   1.000
_cell.length_c   1.000
_cell.angle_alpha   90.00
_cell.angle_beta   90.00
_cell.angle_gamma   90.00
#
_symmetry.space_group_name_H-M   'P 1'
#
loop_
_entity.id
_entity.type
_entity.pdbx_description
1 polymer ?
#
loop_
_entity_poly.entity_id
_entity_poly.type
_entity_poly.pdbx_seq_one_letter_code
_entity_poly.pdbx_strand_id
1 'polypeptide(L)'
;MTGRTTVDVLSLEDFQRRLAARLAEAEAVLRKLTTELQCRPPDLGTFADATSNARRYSALQTSYAQRVERLRDAVQAAQSATGTILTNYRTTEARNAANAADIAAALTGVNDALNGRDDPRV
;
A
#
# COMPACT_ATOMS: atom_id res chain seq x y z
N MET A 1 -5.74 10.16 -23.39
CA MET A 1 -6.18 9.18 -22.38
C MET A 1 -5.36 9.22 -21.09
N THR A 2 -4.47 10.20 -20.89
CA THR A 2 -3.50 10.28 -19.77
C THR A 2 -4.08 10.80 -18.45
N GLY A 3 -5.22 11.49 -18.46
CA GLY A 3 -5.80 12.05 -17.23
C GLY A 3 -6.31 11.01 -16.23
N ARG A 4 -6.82 9.86 -16.71
CA ARG A 4 -7.41 8.83 -15.84
C ARG A 4 -6.35 8.00 -15.10
N THR A 5 -5.27 7.64 -15.79
CA THR A 5 -4.15 6.90 -15.21
C THR A 5 -3.39 7.72 -14.17
N THR A 6 -3.19 9.01 -14.39
CA THR A 6 -2.53 9.90 -13.40
C THR A 6 -3.36 10.06 -12.13
N VAL A 7 -4.68 10.21 -12.25
CA VAL A 7 -5.59 10.32 -11.10
C VAL A 7 -5.62 9.03 -10.29
N ASP A 8 -5.63 7.87 -10.95
CA ASP A 8 -5.58 6.56 -10.27
C ASP A 8 -4.26 6.40 -9.49
N VAL A 9 -3.12 6.77 -10.06
CA VAL A 9 -1.80 6.71 -9.39
C VAL A 9 -1.74 7.59 -8.14
N LEU A 10 -2.19 8.85 -8.24
CA LEU A 10 -2.25 9.76 -7.08
C LEU A 10 -3.16 9.21 -5.98
N SER A 11 -4.30 8.62 -6.35
CA SER A 11 -5.22 8.02 -5.39
C SER A 11 -4.62 6.79 -4.68
N LEU A 12 -3.83 5.98 -5.40
CA LEU A 12 -3.14 4.82 -4.84
C LEU A 12 -2.01 5.22 -3.90
N GLU A 13 -1.27 6.29 -4.22
CA GLU A 13 -0.23 6.84 -3.35
C GLU A 13 -0.82 7.38 -2.04
N ASP A 14 -1.94 8.10 -2.11
CA ASP A 14 -2.65 8.56 -0.92
C ASP A 14 -3.23 7.41 -0.10
N PHE A 15 -3.75 6.38 -0.76
CA PHE A 15 -4.17 5.15 -0.09
C PHE A 15 -3.00 4.46 0.63
N GLN A 16 -1.82 4.40 -0.01
CA GLN A 16 -0.61 3.84 0.60
C GLN A 16 -0.16 4.62 1.83
N ARG A 17 -0.23 5.96 1.81
CA ARG A 17 0.05 6.80 2.98
C ARG A 17 -0.91 6.51 4.13
N ARG A 18 -2.20 6.35 3.83
CA ARG A 18 -3.21 6.00 4.83
C ARG A 18 -2.96 4.61 5.42
N LEU A 19 -2.59 3.62 4.61
CA LEU A 19 -2.22 2.29 5.10
C LEU A 19 -1.01 2.34 6.03
N ALA A 20 0.01 3.13 5.71
CA ALA A 20 1.18 3.29 6.57
C ALA A 20 0.82 3.88 7.95
N ALA A 21 -0.03 4.90 7.98
CA ALA A 21 -0.52 5.46 9.24
C ALA A 21 -1.31 4.42 10.07
N ARG A 22 -2.20 3.64 9.42
CA ARG A 22 -2.96 2.58 10.11
C ARG A 22 -2.07 1.43 10.59
N LEU A 23 -1.00 1.11 9.87
CA LEU A 23 -0.03 0.11 10.31
C LEU A 23 0.67 0.58 11.58
N ALA A 24 1.15 1.83 11.61
CA ALA A 24 1.81 2.40 12.79
C ALA A 24 0.88 2.41 14.02
N GLU A 25 -0.40 2.75 13.84
CA GLU A 25 -1.41 2.67 14.90
C GLU A 25 -1.59 1.23 15.41
N ALA A 26 -1.71 0.25 14.52
CA ALA A 26 -1.86 -1.16 14.90
C ALA A 26 -0.63 -1.69 15.64
N GLU A 27 0.58 -1.33 15.20
CA GLU A 27 1.83 -1.68 15.87
C GLU A 27 1.96 -1.04 17.25
N ALA A 28 1.52 0.21 17.41
CA ALA A 28 1.50 0.88 18.71
C ALA A 28 0.55 0.20 19.70
N VAL A 29 -0.66 -0.16 19.24
CA VAL A 29 -1.64 -0.90 20.06
C VAL A 29 -1.11 -2.28 20.42
N LEU A 30 -0.53 -2.99 19.45
CA LEU A 30 0.04 -4.32 19.71
C LEU A 30 1.16 -4.23 20.75
N ARG A 31 2.09 -3.28 20.60
CA ARG A 31 3.17 -3.04 21.56
C ARG A 31 2.62 -2.76 22.95
N LYS A 32 1.56 -1.97 23.08
CA LYS A 32 0.91 -1.72 24.37
C LYS A 32 0.35 -3.01 24.98
N LEU A 33 -0.34 -3.82 24.19
CA LEU A 33 -0.89 -5.10 24.64
C LEU A 33 0.20 -6.10 25.03
N THR A 34 1.30 -6.17 24.27
CA THR A 34 2.35 -7.18 24.46
C THR A 34 3.48 -6.74 25.38
N THR A 35 3.72 -5.45 25.58
CA THR A 35 4.86 -4.99 26.39
C THR A 35 4.42 -4.38 27.71
N GLU A 36 3.34 -3.58 27.71
CA GLU A 36 2.90 -2.87 28.92
C GLU A 36 1.94 -3.73 29.77
N LEU A 37 1.12 -4.55 29.11
CA LEU A 37 0.04 -5.32 29.74
C LEU A 37 0.32 -6.83 29.82
N GLN A 38 1.38 -7.31 29.17
CA GLN A 38 1.76 -8.72 29.22
C GLN A 38 2.24 -9.11 30.62
N CYS A 39 1.84 -10.30 31.08
CA CYS A 39 2.23 -10.89 32.37
C CYS A 39 1.94 -10.01 33.60
N ARG A 40 1.10 -8.99 33.45
CA ARG A 40 0.61 -8.13 34.54
C ARG A 40 -0.90 -8.26 34.65
N PRO A 41 -1.42 -9.42 35.09
CA PRO A 41 -2.82 -9.48 35.50
C PRO A 41 -3.05 -8.42 36.59
N PRO A 42 -4.22 -7.77 36.61
CA PRO A 42 -4.52 -6.79 37.65
C PRO A 42 -4.48 -7.47 39.02
N ASP A 43 -3.80 -6.82 39.97
CA ASP A 43 -3.76 -7.29 41.36
C ASP A 43 -5.08 -6.93 42.06
N LEU A 44 -6.02 -7.87 42.00
CA LEU A 44 -7.36 -7.72 42.56
C LEU A 44 -7.48 -8.39 43.94
N GLY A 45 -6.37 -8.87 44.51
CA GLY A 45 -6.33 -9.67 45.74
C GLY A 45 -6.56 -11.18 45.51
N THR A 46 -6.77 -11.92 46.60
CA THR A 46 -6.75 -13.40 46.61
C THR A 46 -8.13 -14.05 46.70
N PHE A 47 -9.20 -13.27 46.78
CA PHE A 47 -10.56 -13.80 46.74
C PHE A 47 -10.81 -14.58 45.45
N ALA A 48 -11.72 -15.57 45.49
CA ALA A 48 -12.03 -16.40 44.34
C ALA A 48 -12.46 -15.57 43.11
N ASP A 49 -13.28 -14.53 43.33
CA ASP A 49 -13.72 -13.62 42.28
C ASP A 49 -12.58 -12.78 41.71
N ALA A 50 -11.65 -12.35 42.56
CA ALA A 50 -10.45 -11.62 42.14
C ALA A 50 -9.58 -12.48 41.21
N THR A 51 -9.34 -13.73 41.59
CA THR A 51 -8.58 -14.69 40.77
C THR A 51 -9.29 -15.00 39.44
N SER A 52 -10.61 -15.16 39.49
CA SER A 52 -11.44 -15.40 38.28
C SER A 52 -11.39 -14.21 37.31
N ASN A 53 -11.52 -12.98 37.84
CA ASN A 53 -11.45 -11.76 37.05
C ASN A 53 -10.05 -11.50 36.47
N ALA A 54 -8.99 -11.75 37.22
CA ALA A 54 -7.62 -11.65 36.73
C ALA A 54 -7.38 -12.60 35.53
N ARG A 55 -7.87 -13.84 35.59
CA ARG A 55 -7.79 -14.80 34.47
C ARG A 55 -8.60 -14.33 33.25
N ARG A 56 -9.82 -13.82 33.46
CA ARG A 56 -10.66 -13.27 32.39
C ARG A 56 -9.99 -12.09 31.69
N TYR A 57 -9.36 -11.20 32.45
CA TYR A 57 -8.59 -10.09 31.91
C TYR A 57 -7.46 -10.57 31.00
N SER A 58 -6.64 -11.53 31.44
CA SER A 58 -5.55 -12.09 30.63
C SER A 58 -6.05 -12.75 29.34
N ALA A 59 -7.15 -13.51 29.42
CA ALA A 59 -7.76 -14.12 28.23
C ALA A 59 -8.26 -13.06 27.23
N LEU A 60 -8.86 -11.97 27.74
CA LEU A 60 -9.32 -10.85 26.92
C LEU A 60 -8.15 -10.12 26.26
N GLN A 61 -7.08 -9.83 27.01
CA GLN A 61 -5.87 -9.20 26.49
C GLN A 61 -5.22 -10.04 25.38
N THR A 62 -5.13 -11.36 25.56
CA THR A 62 -4.61 -12.28 24.54
C THR A 62 -5.49 -12.26 23.27
N SER A 63 -6.81 -12.30 23.43
CA SER A 63 -7.76 -12.23 22.32
C SER A 63 -7.64 -10.93 21.52
N TYR A 64 -7.46 -9.79 22.19
CA TYR A 64 -7.23 -8.51 21.52
C TYR A 64 -5.87 -8.46 20.82
N ALA A 65 -4.80 -8.97 21.43
CA ALA A 65 -3.49 -9.02 20.80
C ALA A 65 -3.55 -9.78 19.46
N GLN A 66 -4.16 -10.97 19.45
CA GLN A 66 -4.35 -11.77 18.24
C GLN A 66 -5.20 -11.06 17.17
N ARG A 67 -6.21 -10.28 17.58
CA ARG A 67 -7.03 -9.50 16.63
C ARG A 67 -6.21 -8.39 15.98
N VAL A 68 -5.40 -7.68 16.77
CA VAL A 68 -4.54 -6.59 16.28
C VAL A 68 -3.42 -7.14 15.39
N GLU A 69 -2.85 -8.31 15.71
CA GLU A 69 -1.88 -8.99 14.83
C GLU A 69 -2.47 -9.30 13.46
N ARG A 70 -3.67 -9.91 13.40
CA ARG A 70 -4.36 -10.16 12.12
C ARG A 70 -4.63 -8.87 11.33
N LEU A 71 -4.97 -7.78 12.02
CA LEU A 71 -5.14 -6.47 11.38
C LEU A 71 -3.83 -5.96 10.80
N ARG A 72 -2.72 -6.03 11.57
CA ARG A 72 -1.39 -5.64 11.11
C ARG A 72 -1.01 -6.40 9.83
N ASP A 73 -1.16 -7.72 9.85
CA ASP A 73 -0.80 -8.58 8.72
C ASP A 73 -1.64 -8.26 7.48
N ALA A 74 -2.95 -8.00 7.65
CA ALA A 74 -3.82 -7.60 6.55
C ALA A 74 -3.44 -6.23 5.95
N VAL A 75 -3.08 -5.26 6.80
CA VAL A 75 -2.62 -3.93 6.34
C VAL A 75 -1.27 -4.04 5.61
N GLN A 76 -0.34 -4.87 6.09
CA GLN A 76 0.93 -5.13 5.41
C GLN A 76 0.72 -5.80 4.04
N ALA A 77 -0.17 -6.79 3.96
CA ALA A 77 -0.54 -7.43 2.70
C ALA A 77 -1.13 -6.42 1.70
N ALA A 78 -2.05 -5.55 2.16
CA ALA A 78 -2.62 -4.49 1.35
C ALA A 78 -1.54 -3.51 0.86
N GLN A 79 -0.61 -3.10 1.73
CA GLN A 79 0.48 -2.19 1.37
C GLN A 79 1.39 -2.80 0.29
N SER A 80 1.72 -4.09 0.43
CA SER A 80 2.51 -4.83 -0.56
C SER A 80 1.79 -4.89 -1.91
N ALA A 81 0.50 -5.28 -1.92
CA ALA A 81 -0.29 -5.36 -3.14
C ALA A 81 -0.43 -3.98 -3.84
N THR A 82 -0.72 -2.92 -3.09
CA THR A 82 -0.77 -1.55 -3.62
C THR A 82 0.58 -1.12 -4.21
N GLY A 83 1.69 -1.46 -3.56
CA GLY A 83 3.03 -1.20 -4.08
C GLY A 83 3.30 -1.89 -5.42
N THR A 84 2.92 -3.17 -5.55
CA THR A 84 3.04 -3.90 -6.82
C THR A 84 2.20 -3.27 -7.92
N ILE A 85 0.96 -2.87 -7.63
CA ILE A 85 0.09 -2.19 -8.59
C ILE A 85 0.75 -0.89 -9.06
N LEU A 86 1.23 -0.06 -8.13
CA LEU A 86 1.87 1.22 -8.45
C LEU A 86 3.10 1.04 -9.35
N THR A 87 3.94 0.04 -9.08
CA THR A 87 5.09 -0.30 -9.94
C THR A 87 4.64 -0.70 -11.34
N ASN A 88 3.66 -1.59 -11.46
CA ASN A 88 3.15 -2.04 -12.76
C ASN A 88 2.57 -0.89 -13.59
N TYR A 89 1.85 0.03 -12.95
CA TYR A 89 1.34 1.24 -13.60
C TYR A 89 2.47 2.11 -14.13
N ARG A 90 3.47 2.42 -13.29
CA ARG A 90 4.61 3.26 -13.70
C ARG A 90 5.40 2.63 -14.85
N THR A 91 5.65 1.32 -14.81
CA THR A 91 6.34 0.60 -15.89
C THR A 91 5.52 0.60 -17.19
N THR A 92 4.21 0.40 -17.10
CA THR A 92 3.32 0.42 -18.28
C THR A 92 3.29 1.80 -18.91
N GLU A 93 3.18 2.86 -18.11
CA GLU A 93 3.17 4.23 -18.62
C GLU A 93 4.51 4.59 -19.28
N ALA A 94 5.64 4.21 -18.67
CA ALA A 94 6.97 4.42 -19.26
C ALA A 94 7.12 3.70 -20.61
N ARG A 95 6.62 2.47 -20.71
CA ARG A 95 6.63 1.71 -21.98
C ARG A 95 5.74 2.37 -23.04
N ASN A 96 4.57 2.84 -22.66
CA ASN A 96 3.67 3.53 -23.58
C ASN A 96 4.27 4.85 -24.09
N ALA A 97 4.94 5.60 -23.23
CA ALA A 97 5.63 6.83 -23.60
C ALA A 97 6.78 6.55 -24.59
N ALA A 98 7.59 5.52 -24.34
CA ALA A 98 8.66 5.11 -25.26
C ALA A 98 8.10 4.68 -26.64
N ASN A 99 7.09 3.81 -26.64
CA ASN A 99 6.44 3.38 -27.90
C ASN A 99 5.84 4.55 -28.67
N ALA A 100 5.22 5.52 -27.98
CA ALA A 100 4.67 6.71 -28.63
C ALA A 100 5.77 7.58 -29.25
N ALA A 101 6.92 7.73 -28.59
CA ALA A 101 8.08 8.43 -29.13
C ALA A 101 8.64 7.72 -30.38
N ASP A 102 8.74 6.40 -30.35
CA ASP A 102 9.21 5.60 -31.49
C ASP A 102 8.27 5.72 -32.69
N ILE A 103 6.95 5.65 -32.45
CA ILE A 103 5.93 5.84 -33.49
C ILE A 103 6.03 7.25 -34.06
N ALA A 104 6.15 8.28 -33.21
CA ALA A 104 6.28 9.67 -33.67
C ALA A 104 7.54 9.85 -34.53
N ALA A 105 8.67 9.28 -34.13
CA ALA A 105 9.91 9.32 -34.90
C ALA A 105 9.77 8.63 -36.27
N ALA A 106 9.13 7.45 -36.30
CA ALA A 106 8.86 6.74 -37.54
C ALA A 106 7.93 7.52 -38.48
N LEU A 107 6.87 8.13 -37.94
CA LEU A 107 5.94 8.95 -38.72
C LEU A 107 6.59 10.21 -39.27
N THR A 108 7.44 10.88 -38.49
CA THR A 108 8.25 12.02 -38.97
C THR A 108 9.17 11.59 -40.11
N GLY A 109 9.87 10.46 -39.97
CA GLY A 109 10.73 9.95 -41.04
C GLY A 109 9.98 9.61 -42.33
N VAL A 110 8.75 9.09 -42.23
CA VAL A 110 7.87 8.88 -43.40
C VAL A 110 7.44 10.20 -44.02
N ASN A 111 7.06 11.19 -43.22
CA ASN A 111 6.67 12.52 -43.69
C ASN A 111 7.83 13.21 -44.42
N ASP A 112 9.04 13.13 -43.89
CA ASP A 112 10.23 13.70 -44.53
C ASP A 112 10.55 12.99 -45.87
N ALA A 113 10.38 11.67 -45.93
CA ALA A 113 10.57 10.91 -47.17
C ALA A 113 9.52 11.20 -48.25
N LEU A 114 8.29 11.56 -47.85
CA LEU A 114 7.22 11.96 -48.75
C LEU A 114 7.42 13.39 -49.27
N ASN A 115 7.72 14.34 -48.38
CA ASN A 115 7.92 15.75 -48.75
C ASN A 115 9.23 15.98 -49.53
N GLY A 116 10.26 15.15 -49.31
CA GLY A 116 11.51 15.19 -50.08
C GLY A 116 11.40 14.69 -51.52
N ARG A 117 10.25 14.10 -51.91
CA ARG A 117 9.96 13.69 -53.31
C ARG A 117 9.24 14.76 -54.12
N ASP A 118 8.64 15.75 -53.46
CA ASP A 118 7.93 16.85 -54.12
C ASP A 118 8.86 18.00 -54.54
N ASP A 119 10.18 17.87 -54.35
CA ASP A 119 11.17 18.79 -54.92
C ASP A 119 11.35 18.45 -56.41
N PRO A 120 10.82 19.27 -57.35
CA PRO A 120 10.96 19.01 -58.77
C PRO A 120 12.42 19.27 -59.13
N ARG A 121 13.17 18.20 -59.32
CA ARG A 121 14.46 18.28 -60.00
C ARG A 121 14.22 18.86 -61.39
N VAL A 122 14.90 19.99 -61.64
CA VAL A 122 15.15 20.72 -62.89
C VAL A 122 14.99 19.86 -64.15
#